data_AF-A0A673IXH8-F1
#
_entry.id   AF-A0A673IXH8-F1
#
_cell.length_a   1.000
_cell.length_b   1.000
_cell.length_c   1.000
_cell.angle_alpha   90.00
_cell.angle_beta   90.00
_cell.angle_gamma   90.00
#
_symmetry.space_group_name_H-M   'P 1'
#
loop_
_entity.id
_entity.type
_entity.pdbx_description
1 polymer ?
#
loop_
_entity_poly.entity_id
_entity_poly.type
_entity_poly.pdbx_seq_one_letter_code
_entity_poly.pdbx_strand_id
1 'polypeptide(L)'
;MMTMNIERFVSKGKGNGLRALREIKAGEAIHSCEPYSFCIAKDFLKTACHSCLKRGESLSRCSQCKTARYCSVQCQKQAWPDHKRECKCLKRLQPRIPTDSVRLLTRIIFKLLSQSESDQEELYSIAEHQSHLADMSEEKKEGLGHLCTTLQVYLGEENGDLSQLPPGLDPISLLARVTCNCFSISDGELQDVGVGLYLSMSLLNHDCQPNCVMISEGKRLTLRAVRLIRPCEEVQYTYFLKRRLSSFLIELLKESQALLHRYTDVVPDRNIYVLRLLDLSMDACISLDDYKTALEYGNRALETYKLYYSDPHPSRAVELLRVGKLQHYMGRLEEAQGSFTQAYDIMKVTHGTDHVLTNEVRRKLSECQAELGQV
;
A
#
# COMPACT_ATOMS: atom_id res chain seq x y z
N MET A 1 28.98 -2.09 1.87
CA MET A 1 28.23 -1.67 0.68
C MET A 1 27.50 -2.88 0.12
N MET A 2 26.18 -2.93 0.24
CA MET A 2 25.40 -3.95 -0.48
C MET A 2 25.64 -3.74 -1.98
N THR A 3 26.22 -4.71 -2.68
CA THR A 3 26.27 -4.71 -4.14
C THR A 3 24.83 -4.74 -4.66
N MET A 4 24.33 -3.59 -5.10
CA MET A 4 22.99 -3.54 -5.66
C MET A 4 22.96 -4.38 -6.94
N ASN A 5 21.98 -5.28 -7.05
CA ASN A 5 21.77 -6.13 -8.23
C ASN A 5 21.05 -5.38 -9.36
N ILE A 6 20.83 -4.10 -9.16
CA ILE A 6 20.12 -3.18 -10.03
C ILE A 6 20.91 -1.88 -10.10
N GLU A 7 20.76 -1.18 -11.21
CA GLU A 7 21.29 0.18 -11.38
C GLU A 7 20.25 1.09 -12.00
N ARG A 8 20.41 2.39 -11.73
CA ARG A 8 19.68 3.43 -12.44
C ARG A 8 20.17 3.51 -13.88
N PHE A 9 19.25 3.65 -14.82
CA PHE A 9 19.56 3.92 -16.22
C PHE A 9 18.52 4.86 -16.85
N VAL A 10 18.79 5.34 -18.06
CA VAL A 10 17.83 6.12 -18.85
C VAL A 10 17.01 5.16 -19.72
N SER A 11 15.72 5.03 -19.40
CA SER A 11 14.76 4.21 -20.13
C SER A 11 14.17 5.01 -21.30
N LYS A 12 14.32 4.47 -22.51
CA LYS A 12 13.94 5.15 -23.75
C LYS A 12 12.44 5.46 -23.74
N GLY A 13 12.09 6.74 -23.72
CA GLY A 13 10.70 7.22 -23.73
C GLY A 13 9.98 7.17 -22.37
N LYS A 14 10.64 6.72 -21.30
CA LYS A 14 10.06 6.64 -19.94
C LYS A 14 10.81 7.48 -18.89
N GLY A 15 11.94 8.09 -19.26
CA GLY A 15 12.77 8.88 -18.34
C GLY A 15 13.80 8.01 -17.63
N ASN A 16 13.94 8.15 -16.30
CA ASN A 16 14.79 7.25 -15.52
C ASN A 16 14.11 5.88 -15.33
N GLY A 17 14.91 4.84 -15.09
CA GLY A 17 14.43 3.51 -14.78
C GLY A 17 15.43 2.76 -13.91
N LEU A 18 15.05 1.56 -13.46
CA LEU A 18 15.97 0.56 -12.89
C LEU A 18 16.14 -0.59 -13.87
N ARG A 19 17.36 -1.12 -14.01
CA ARG A 19 17.63 -2.35 -14.77
C ARG A 19 18.48 -3.32 -13.98
N ALA A 20 18.33 -4.62 -14.26
CA ALA A 20 19.11 -5.66 -13.59
C ALA A 20 20.59 -5.65 -14.07
N LEU A 21 21.52 -5.78 -13.13
CA LEU A 21 22.96 -5.92 -13.42
C LEU A 21 23.39 -7.37 -13.66
N ARG A 22 22.55 -8.32 -13.24
CA ARG A 22 22.75 -9.75 -13.40
C ARG A 22 21.41 -10.44 -13.61
N GLU A 23 21.45 -11.75 -13.82
CA GLU A 23 20.25 -12.56 -13.76
C GLU A 23 19.66 -12.56 -12.34
N ILE A 24 18.34 -12.34 -12.25
CA ILE A 24 17.55 -12.35 -11.00
C ILE A 24 16.48 -13.43 -11.14
N LYS A 25 16.42 -14.34 -10.16
CA LYS A 25 15.49 -15.47 -10.20
C LYS A 25 14.09 -15.08 -9.71
N ALA A 26 13.07 -15.81 -10.17
CA ALA A 26 11.72 -15.67 -9.62
C ALA A 26 11.73 -15.90 -8.10
N GLY A 27 11.08 -15.00 -7.36
CA GLY A 27 11.02 -15.01 -5.90
C GLY A 27 12.23 -14.39 -5.20
N GLU A 28 13.21 -13.87 -5.94
CA GLU A 28 14.35 -13.18 -5.34
C GLU A 28 13.96 -11.76 -4.89
N ALA A 29 14.40 -11.37 -3.69
CA ALA A 29 14.26 -9.99 -3.21
C ALA A 29 15.35 -9.12 -3.86
N ILE A 30 14.92 -8.10 -4.60
CA ILE A 30 15.80 -7.24 -5.39
C ILE A 30 16.31 -6.07 -4.56
N HIS A 31 15.40 -5.39 -3.87
CA HIS A 31 15.69 -4.22 -3.05
C HIS A 31 14.63 -4.09 -1.95
N SER A 32 15.04 -3.59 -0.78
CA SER A 32 14.16 -3.29 0.35
C SER A 32 14.52 -1.95 0.95
N CYS A 33 13.53 -1.12 1.25
CA CYS A 33 13.77 0.18 1.87
C CYS A 33 12.63 0.62 2.80
N GLU A 34 12.97 1.46 3.77
CA GLU A 34 12.01 2.20 4.59
C GLU A 34 11.59 3.48 3.84
N PRO A 35 10.44 4.08 4.19
CA PRO A 35 10.01 5.31 3.55
C PRO A 35 10.90 6.47 3.97
N TYR A 36 11.22 7.35 3.02
CA TYR A 36 11.81 8.65 3.30
C TYR A 36 10.94 9.46 4.26
N SER A 37 9.63 9.41 4.03
CA SER A 37 8.60 9.89 4.94
C SER A 37 7.29 9.16 4.66
N PHE A 38 6.43 9.04 5.68
CA PHE A 38 5.13 8.39 5.55
C PHE A 38 4.10 9.05 6.46
N CYS A 39 2.82 8.82 6.17
CA CYS A 39 1.73 9.10 7.09
C CYS A 39 0.64 8.03 7.00
N ILE A 40 -0.09 7.85 8.10
CA ILE A 40 -1.27 6.98 8.16
C ILE A 40 -2.40 7.56 7.29
N ALA A 41 -3.12 6.69 6.59
CA ALA A 41 -4.25 7.08 5.74
C ALA A 41 -5.40 7.64 6.59
N LYS A 42 -6.17 8.59 6.04
CA LYS A 42 -7.21 9.33 6.79
C LYS A 42 -8.23 8.40 7.46
N ASP A 43 -8.65 7.36 6.74
CA ASP A 43 -9.66 6.39 7.18
C ASP A 43 -9.18 5.56 8.39
N PHE A 44 -7.86 5.44 8.56
CA PHE A 44 -7.24 4.64 9.62
C PHE A 44 -6.74 5.46 10.82
N LEU A 45 -6.93 6.78 10.82
CA LEU A 45 -6.49 7.68 11.91
C LEU A 45 -6.95 7.24 13.31
N LYS A 46 -8.11 6.59 13.41
CA LYS A 46 -8.68 6.14 14.69
C LYS A 46 -8.36 4.69 15.04
N THR A 47 -8.05 3.87 14.04
CA THR A 47 -8.05 2.41 14.11
C THR A 47 -6.67 1.79 13.91
N ALA A 48 -5.65 2.57 13.52
CA ALA A 48 -4.27 2.10 13.41
C ALA A 48 -3.24 3.03 14.05
N CYS A 49 -2.09 2.45 14.39
CA CYS A 49 -0.98 3.15 15.01
C CYS A 49 -0.30 4.10 14.02
N HIS A 50 -0.12 5.36 14.40
CA HIS A 50 0.57 6.39 13.60
C HIS A 50 2.09 6.14 13.42
N SER A 51 2.65 5.16 14.12
CA SER A 51 4.09 4.85 14.07
C SER A 51 4.39 3.58 13.27
N CYS A 52 3.68 2.49 13.56
CA CYS A 52 3.91 1.18 12.93
C CYS A 52 2.80 0.74 11.96
N LEU A 53 1.75 1.55 11.78
CA LEU A 53 0.60 1.31 10.90
C LEU A 53 -0.26 0.08 11.22
N LYS A 54 0.07 -0.68 12.29
CA LYS A 54 -0.74 -1.81 12.75
C LYS A 54 -2.09 -1.33 13.28
N ARG A 55 -3.16 -2.01 12.86
CA ARG A 55 -4.51 -1.83 13.39
C ARG A 55 -4.59 -2.30 14.85
N GLY A 56 -5.44 -1.66 15.64
CA GLY A 56 -5.65 -2.04 17.04
C GLY A 56 -6.91 -1.42 17.63
N GLU A 57 -7.58 -2.17 18.49
CA GLU A 57 -8.84 -1.76 19.14
C GLU A 57 -8.59 -0.71 20.24
N SER A 58 -7.48 -0.87 20.98
CA SER A 58 -7.09 0.00 22.09
C SER A 58 -5.81 0.76 21.77
N LEU A 59 -5.94 2.00 21.29
CA LEU A 59 -4.80 2.87 20.96
C LEU A 59 -4.74 4.09 21.89
N SER A 60 -3.56 4.35 22.45
CA SER A 60 -3.30 5.54 23.27
C SER A 60 -3.20 6.80 22.40
N ARG A 61 -3.95 7.84 22.74
CA ARG A 61 -3.92 9.13 22.04
C ARG A 61 -2.76 9.99 22.53
N CYS A 62 -2.11 10.69 21.60
CA CYS A 62 -1.21 11.79 21.93
C CYS A 62 -1.94 12.80 22.83
N SER A 63 -1.35 13.12 23.98
CA SER A 63 -1.98 14.00 24.98
C SER A 63 -2.12 15.44 24.49
N GLN A 64 -1.30 15.88 23.53
CA GLN A 64 -1.29 17.25 23.03
C GLN A 64 -2.28 17.47 21.88
N CYS A 65 -2.11 16.76 20.76
CA CYS A 65 -2.94 16.96 19.57
C CYS A 65 -4.24 16.16 19.59
N LYS A 66 -4.38 15.14 20.44
CA LYS A 66 -5.53 14.20 20.51
C LYS A 66 -5.87 13.43 19.21
N THR A 67 -5.21 13.73 18.09
CA THR A 67 -5.38 13.05 16.79
C THR A 67 -4.51 11.81 16.69
N ALA A 68 -3.21 11.94 16.93
CA ALA A 68 -2.27 10.82 16.76
C ALA A 68 -2.51 9.72 17.79
N ARG A 69 -2.40 8.47 17.35
CA ARG A 69 -2.68 7.26 18.14
C ARG A 69 -1.55 6.24 18.05
N TYR A 70 -1.26 5.57 19.16
CA TYR A 70 -0.14 4.63 19.27
C TYR A 70 -0.57 3.34 19.97
N CYS A 71 -0.07 2.20 19.50
CA CYS A 71 -0.32 0.91 20.15
C CYS A 71 0.55 0.70 21.40
N SER A 72 1.61 1.47 21.57
CA SER A 72 2.51 1.38 22.72
C SER A 72 3.26 2.70 22.97
N VAL A 73 3.78 2.84 24.19
CA VAL A 73 4.69 3.95 24.56
C VAL A 73 5.95 3.95 23.67
N GLN A 74 6.44 2.77 23.29
CA GLN A 74 7.59 2.65 22.38
C GLN A 74 7.27 3.24 21.00
N CYS A 75 6.12 2.92 20.42
CA CYS A 75 5.67 3.50 19.15
C CYS A 75 5.50 5.02 19.24
N GLN A 76 4.98 5.53 20.36
CA GLN A 76 4.87 6.97 20.60
C GLN A 76 6.23 7.66 20.65
N LYS A 77 7.21 7.09 21.36
CA LYS A 77 8.58 7.63 21.45
C LYS A 77 9.27 7.62 20.08
N GLN A 78 9.16 6.52 19.34
CA GLN A 78 9.74 6.38 18.00
C GLN A 78 9.17 7.38 16.99
N ALA A 79 7.87 7.70 17.07
CA ALA A 79 7.24 8.65 16.16
C ALA A 79 7.49 10.13 16.53
N TRP A 80 7.99 10.41 17.74
CA TRP A 80 8.06 11.77 18.25
C TRP A 80 8.94 12.73 17.42
N PRO A 81 10.13 12.34 16.91
CA PRO A 81 10.95 13.22 16.08
C PRO A 81 10.16 13.80 14.88
N ASP A 82 9.46 12.93 14.14
CA ASP A 82 8.65 13.34 12.98
C ASP A 82 7.32 13.99 13.38
N HIS A 83 6.74 13.57 14.50
CA HIS A 83 5.43 14.05 14.94
C HIS A 83 5.50 15.41 15.64
N LYS A 84 6.59 15.77 16.33
CA LYS A 84 6.66 16.91 17.26
C LYS A 84 6.14 18.23 16.67
N ARG A 85 6.57 18.57 15.44
CA ARG A 85 6.12 19.80 14.73
C ARG A 85 4.68 19.65 14.24
N GLU A 86 4.37 18.54 13.56
CA GLU A 86 3.03 18.24 13.05
C GLU A 86 1.97 18.15 14.17
N CYS A 87 2.37 17.79 15.38
CA CYS A 87 1.52 17.73 16.57
C CYS A 87 0.82 19.07 16.83
N LYS A 88 1.56 20.18 16.68
CA LYS A 88 1.02 21.53 16.86
C LYS A 88 0.06 21.91 15.73
N CYS A 89 0.39 21.55 14.48
CA CYS A 89 -0.48 21.71 13.32
C CYS A 89 -1.83 20.98 13.53
N LEU A 90 -1.76 19.71 13.93
CA LEU A 90 -2.94 18.88 14.19
C LEU A 90 -3.78 19.40 15.36
N LYS A 91 -3.15 19.87 16.42
CA LYS A 91 -3.83 20.47 17.58
C LYS A 91 -4.64 21.70 17.16
N ARG A 92 -4.06 22.57 16.32
CA ARG A 92 -4.69 23.82 15.87
C ARG A 92 -5.89 23.59 14.96
N LEU A 93 -5.82 22.61 14.05
CA LEU A 93 -6.88 22.38 13.05
C LEU A 93 -8.01 21.46 13.49
N GLN A 94 -7.99 20.91 14.72
CA GLN A 94 -9.07 20.00 15.15
C GLN A 94 -10.47 20.63 15.01
N PRO A 95 -11.49 19.86 14.55
CA PRO A 95 -11.45 18.44 14.16
C PRO A 95 -11.08 18.20 12.68
N ARG A 96 -10.68 19.23 11.94
CA ARG A 96 -10.38 19.15 10.50
C ARG A 96 -8.99 18.57 10.27
N ILE A 97 -8.92 17.48 9.51
CA ILE A 97 -7.67 16.84 9.11
C ILE A 97 -7.50 16.97 7.59
N PRO A 98 -6.37 17.52 7.10
CA PRO A 98 -6.07 17.60 5.67
C PRO A 98 -5.97 16.23 5.00
N THR A 99 -5.87 16.24 3.67
CA THR A 99 -5.61 15.05 2.87
C THR A 99 -4.26 14.42 3.22
N ASP A 100 -4.12 13.13 2.90
CA ASP A 100 -2.92 12.35 3.18
C ASP A 100 -1.70 12.94 2.45
N SER A 101 -1.88 13.44 1.23
CA SER A 101 -0.85 14.15 0.46
C SER A 101 -0.31 15.39 1.17
N VAL A 102 -1.18 16.23 1.75
CA VAL A 102 -0.79 17.43 2.49
C VAL A 102 -0.07 17.06 3.79
N ARG A 103 -0.53 16.03 4.50
CA ARG A 103 0.12 15.55 5.73
C ARG A 103 1.49 14.93 5.45
N LEU A 104 1.61 14.10 4.42
CA LEU A 104 2.88 13.53 3.97
C LEU A 104 3.86 14.63 3.56
N LEU A 105 3.42 15.59 2.73
CA LEU A 105 4.28 16.70 2.33
C LEU A 105 4.73 17.55 3.52
N THR A 106 3.85 17.81 4.49
CA THR A 106 4.21 18.55 5.70
C THR A 106 5.37 17.88 6.44
N ARG A 107 5.33 16.55 6.58
CA ARG A 107 6.42 15.78 7.19
C ARG A 107 7.70 15.83 6.37
N ILE A 108 7.62 15.79 5.05
CA ILE A 108 8.77 15.95 4.14
C ILE A 108 9.40 17.34 4.30
N ILE A 109 8.60 18.41 4.31
CA ILE A 109 9.09 19.78 4.51
C ILE A 109 9.80 19.90 5.86
N PHE A 110 9.22 19.34 6.93
CA PHE A 110 9.86 19.36 8.24
C PHE A 110 11.19 18.63 8.26
N LYS A 111 11.29 17.50 7.55
CA LYS A 111 12.53 16.74 7.40
C LYS A 111 13.59 17.54 6.63
N LEU A 112 13.23 18.12 5.48
CA LEU A 112 14.11 18.96 4.66
C LEU A 112 14.66 20.17 5.43
N LEU A 113 13.80 20.86 6.18
CA LEU A 113 14.19 22.02 6.99
C LEU A 113 15.05 21.64 8.21
N SER A 114 15.05 20.37 8.63
CA SER A 114 15.83 19.91 9.79
C SER A 114 17.25 19.45 9.46
N GLN A 115 17.66 19.49 8.18
CA GLN A 115 19.03 19.21 7.70
C GLN A 115 19.69 17.94 8.29
N SER A 116 19.00 16.79 8.26
CA SER A 116 19.65 15.51 8.54
C SER A 116 20.29 14.94 7.27
N GLU A 117 21.62 14.97 7.15
CA GLU A 117 22.44 14.43 6.04
C GLU A 117 22.41 12.88 5.93
N SER A 118 21.23 12.25 5.92
CA SER A 118 21.13 10.78 5.86
C SER A 118 20.86 10.23 4.45
N ASP A 119 20.83 11.07 3.41
CA ASP A 119 20.37 10.67 2.08
C ASP A 119 21.52 10.23 1.13
N GLN A 120 22.77 10.22 1.59
CA GLN A 120 23.95 10.00 0.74
C GLN A 120 24.06 8.57 0.15
N GLU A 121 23.25 7.61 0.61
CA GLU A 121 23.30 6.20 0.16
C GLU A 121 22.11 5.78 -0.73
N GLU A 122 21.17 6.67 -1.06
CA GLU A 122 20.03 6.33 -1.92
C GLU A 122 20.32 6.54 -3.41
N LEU A 123 19.77 5.66 -4.27
CA LEU A 123 19.90 5.73 -5.74
C LEU A 123 19.21 6.95 -6.39
N TYR A 124 18.40 7.66 -5.62
CA TYR A 124 17.55 8.74 -6.10
C TYR A 124 17.27 9.74 -4.98
N SER A 125 17.29 11.03 -5.31
CA SER A 125 16.96 12.09 -4.36
C SER A 125 15.57 12.68 -4.63
N ILE A 126 14.96 13.30 -3.62
CA ILE A 126 13.65 13.97 -3.78
C ILE A 126 13.68 15.07 -4.85
N ALA A 127 14.81 15.76 -5.03
CA ALA A 127 14.97 16.80 -6.06
C ALA A 127 14.83 16.25 -7.49
N GLU A 128 15.28 15.01 -7.70
CA GLU A 128 15.26 14.34 -8.99
C GLU A 128 13.92 13.68 -9.32
N HIS A 129 13.01 13.52 -8.35
CA HIS A 129 11.71 12.90 -8.60
C HIS A 129 10.92 13.65 -9.66
N GLN A 130 10.25 12.88 -10.51
CA GLN A 130 9.47 13.43 -11.61
C GLN A 130 8.21 14.11 -11.04
N SER A 131 7.99 15.37 -11.44
CA SER A 131 6.81 16.15 -11.04
C SER A 131 5.71 16.17 -12.09
N HIS A 132 6.05 15.94 -13.37
CA HIS A 132 5.16 16.15 -14.53
C HIS A 132 4.49 17.53 -14.58
N LEU A 133 4.96 18.52 -13.80
CA LEU A 133 4.28 19.81 -13.64
C LEU A 133 4.16 20.57 -14.97
N ALA A 134 5.17 20.45 -15.84
CA ALA A 134 5.16 21.05 -17.18
C ALA A 134 4.09 20.43 -18.11
N ASP A 135 3.77 19.15 -17.91
CA ASP A 135 2.81 18.39 -18.74
C ASP A 135 1.38 18.43 -18.16
N MET A 136 1.18 19.03 -16.98
CA MET A 136 -0.12 19.10 -16.33
C MET A 136 -1.08 20.05 -17.04
N SER A 137 -2.36 19.64 -17.13
CA SER A 137 -3.44 20.54 -17.51
C SER A 137 -3.65 21.65 -16.48
N GLU A 138 -4.26 22.75 -16.90
CA GLU A 138 -4.56 23.88 -16.00
C GLU A 138 -5.44 23.48 -14.82
N GLU A 139 -6.42 22.60 -15.03
CA GLU A 139 -7.26 22.03 -13.94
C GLU A 139 -6.40 21.30 -12.89
N LYS A 140 -5.41 20.51 -13.31
CA LYS A 140 -4.50 19.83 -12.39
C LYS A 140 -3.64 20.83 -11.63
N LYS A 141 -3.15 21.87 -12.29
CA LYS A 141 -2.37 22.95 -11.65
C LYS A 141 -3.20 23.73 -10.64
N GLU A 142 -4.46 24.03 -10.96
CA GLU A 142 -5.42 24.63 -10.02
C GLU A 142 -5.65 23.73 -8.80
N GLY A 143 -5.82 22.43 -9.02
CA GLY A 143 -5.89 21.42 -7.96
C GLY A 143 -4.67 21.44 -7.03
N LEU A 144 -3.45 21.55 -7.58
CA LEU A 144 -2.23 21.72 -6.79
C LEU A 144 -2.23 23.06 -6.03
N GLY A 145 -2.76 24.13 -6.62
CA GLY A 145 -2.96 25.43 -5.96
C GLY A 145 -3.83 25.31 -4.71
N HIS A 146 -4.98 24.62 -4.81
CA HIS A 146 -5.85 24.35 -3.66
C HIS A 146 -5.18 23.52 -2.56
N LEU A 147 -4.39 22.52 -2.95
CA LEU A 147 -3.59 21.72 -2.00
C LEU A 147 -2.50 22.57 -1.32
N CYS A 148 -1.88 23.51 -2.06
CA CYS A 148 -0.87 24.42 -1.53
C CYS A 148 -1.48 25.39 -0.50
N THR A 149 -2.66 25.95 -0.78
CA THR A 149 -3.40 26.77 0.20
C THR A 149 -3.74 25.95 1.45
N THR A 150 -4.18 24.70 1.27
CA THR A 150 -4.46 23.80 2.40
C THR A 150 -3.20 23.51 3.22
N LEU A 151 -2.06 23.31 2.55
CA LEU A 151 -0.76 23.14 3.19
C LEU A 151 -0.36 24.37 4.00
N GLN A 152 -0.51 25.58 3.46
CA GLN A 152 -0.19 26.83 4.18
C GLN A 152 -1.03 26.97 5.46
N VAL A 153 -2.34 26.70 5.38
CA VAL A 153 -3.23 26.69 6.55
C VAL A 153 -2.80 25.62 7.56
N TYR A 154 -2.39 24.44 7.08
CA TYR A 154 -1.98 23.34 7.94
C TYR A 154 -0.63 23.56 8.62
N LEU A 155 0.34 24.12 7.92
CA LEU A 155 1.61 24.54 8.51
C LEU A 155 1.36 25.65 9.53
N GLY A 156 0.65 26.72 9.13
CA GLY A 156 0.43 27.93 9.95
C GLY A 156 1.75 28.39 10.58
N GLU A 157 1.78 28.57 11.90
CA GLU A 157 2.98 29.01 12.64
C GLU A 157 4.17 28.03 12.56
N GLU A 158 3.96 26.78 12.14
CA GLU A 158 5.04 25.79 11.99
C GLU A 158 5.62 25.78 10.57
N ASN A 159 5.20 26.68 9.67
CA ASN A 159 5.70 26.78 8.30
C ASN A 159 7.23 26.84 8.22
N GLY A 160 7.88 27.41 9.23
CA GLY A 160 9.29 27.75 9.16
C GLY A 160 9.54 28.72 8.01
N ASP A 161 10.81 28.96 7.74
CA ASP A 161 11.20 29.71 6.56
C ASP A 161 11.24 28.78 5.34
N LEU A 162 10.12 28.70 4.61
CA LEU A 162 10.03 27.89 3.39
C LEU A 162 11.04 28.33 2.31
N SER A 163 11.63 29.52 2.42
CA SER A 163 12.72 29.95 1.53
C SER A 163 14.03 29.19 1.77
N GLN A 164 14.16 28.50 2.91
CA GLN A 164 15.30 27.62 3.21
C GLN A 164 15.18 26.24 2.55
N LEU A 165 14.07 25.96 1.85
CA LEU A 165 13.96 24.73 1.06
C LEU A 165 15.01 24.74 -0.06
N PRO A 166 15.57 23.57 -0.42
CA PRO A 166 16.52 23.48 -1.53
C PRO A 166 15.94 24.02 -2.84
N PRO A 167 16.78 24.56 -3.74
CA PRO A 167 16.32 25.06 -5.03
C PRO A 167 15.51 24.01 -5.82
N GLY A 168 14.38 24.42 -6.40
CA GLY A 168 13.49 23.54 -7.16
C GLY A 168 12.55 22.65 -6.34
N LEU A 169 12.55 22.80 -5.00
CA LEU A 169 11.66 22.13 -4.06
C LEU A 169 10.64 23.09 -3.41
N ASP A 170 10.10 24.04 -4.17
CA ASP A 170 8.99 24.86 -3.69
C ASP A 170 7.73 23.98 -3.41
N PRO A 171 6.78 24.46 -2.59
CA PRO A 171 5.63 23.66 -2.17
C PRO A 171 4.79 23.06 -3.31
N ILE A 172 4.62 23.77 -4.44
CA ILE A 172 3.83 23.26 -5.58
C ILE A 172 4.61 22.15 -6.28
N SER A 173 5.89 22.37 -6.51
CA SER A 173 6.81 21.41 -7.11
C SER A 173 6.97 20.15 -6.26
N LEU A 174 6.98 20.28 -4.92
CA LEU A 174 6.95 19.15 -4.00
C LEU A 174 5.60 18.42 -4.00
N LEU A 175 4.46 19.14 -4.01
CA LEU A 175 3.14 18.52 -4.10
C LEU A 175 3.04 17.65 -5.36
N ALA A 176 3.44 18.20 -6.51
CA ALA A 176 3.44 17.49 -7.79
C ALA A 176 4.25 16.18 -7.70
N ARG A 177 5.47 16.23 -7.16
CA ARG A 177 6.31 15.05 -6.94
C ARG A 177 5.65 14.05 -5.99
N VAL A 178 5.14 14.49 -4.85
CA VAL A 178 4.47 13.59 -3.88
C VAL A 178 3.27 12.92 -4.54
N THR A 179 2.45 13.64 -5.31
CA THR A 179 1.27 13.06 -5.97
C THR A 179 1.63 12.05 -7.07
N CYS A 180 2.80 12.16 -7.68
CA CYS A 180 3.25 11.25 -8.73
C CYS A 180 4.00 10.02 -8.21
N ASN A 181 4.67 10.13 -7.06
CA ASN A 181 5.69 9.16 -6.65
C ASN A 181 5.41 8.48 -5.29
N CYS A 182 4.30 8.81 -4.62
CA CYS A 182 3.96 8.17 -3.38
C CYS A 182 3.43 6.74 -3.59
N PHE A 183 3.73 5.87 -2.62
CA PHE A 183 3.29 4.49 -2.58
C PHE A 183 2.27 4.31 -1.47
N SER A 184 1.21 3.58 -1.78
CA SER A 184 0.34 3.01 -0.76
C SER A 184 1.13 2.02 0.11
N ILE A 185 0.93 2.09 1.42
CA ILE A 185 1.48 1.16 2.39
C ILE A 185 0.33 0.28 2.85
N SER A 186 0.35 -0.97 2.39
CA SER A 186 -0.72 -1.92 2.68
C SER A 186 -0.40 -2.80 3.89
N ASP A 187 -1.44 -3.23 4.60
CA ASP A 187 -1.34 -4.24 5.65
C ASP A 187 -1.40 -5.68 5.08
N GLY A 188 -1.45 -6.68 5.96
CA GLY A 188 -1.49 -8.09 5.57
C GLY A 188 -2.75 -8.52 4.80
N GLU A 189 -3.79 -7.68 4.77
CA GLU A 189 -5.03 -7.91 4.02
C GLU A 189 -5.08 -7.06 2.74
N LEU A 190 -3.93 -6.52 2.33
CA LEU A 190 -3.78 -5.57 1.22
C LEU A 190 -4.65 -4.31 1.37
N GLN A 191 -4.92 -3.89 2.62
CA GLN A 191 -5.60 -2.63 2.88
C GLN A 191 -4.60 -1.49 3.02
N ASP A 192 -4.81 -0.40 2.28
CA ASP A 192 -3.95 0.78 2.28
C ASP A 192 -4.09 1.57 3.57
N VAL A 193 -3.28 1.21 4.57
CA VAL A 193 -3.27 1.82 5.92
C VAL A 193 -2.43 3.09 5.98
N GLY A 194 -1.60 3.35 4.99
CA GLY A 194 -0.74 4.53 4.92
C GLY A 194 -0.31 4.88 3.52
N VAL A 195 0.40 6.01 3.42
CA VAL A 195 1.06 6.47 2.20
C VAL A 195 2.47 6.91 2.56
N GLY A 196 3.45 6.59 1.70
CA GLY A 196 4.84 6.96 1.91
C GLY A 196 5.56 7.29 0.63
N LEU A 197 6.64 8.07 0.74
CA LEU A 197 7.59 8.32 -0.34
C LEU A 197 8.82 7.42 -0.13
N TYR A 198 9.21 6.68 -1.16
CA TYR A 198 10.35 5.74 -1.12
C TYR A 198 11.27 6.09 -2.29
N LEU A 199 12.37 6.79 -2.02
CA LEU A 199 13.08 7.54 -3.07
C LEU A 199 13.60 6.62 -4.17
N SER A 200 14.38 5.59 -3.82
CA SER A 200 14.89 4.61 -4.78
C SER A 200 13.81 3.78 -5.48
N MET A 201 12.66 3.52 -4.84
CA MET A 201 11.57 2.76 -5.45
C MET A 201 10.81 3.55 -6.52
N SER A 202 10.83 4.89 -6.46
CA SER A 202 10.21 5.75 -7.49
C SER A 202 10.89 5.70 -8.86
N LEU A 203 12.04 5.02 -8.98
CA LEU A 203 12.69 4.75 -10.26
C LEU A 203 12.05 3.59 -11.04
N LEU A 204 11.18 2.79 -10.42
CA LEU A 204 10.54 1.65 -11.10
C LEU A 204 9.49 2.16 -12.07
N ASN A 205 9.64 1.84 -13.36
CA ASN A 205 8.65 2.18 -14.37
C ASN A 205 7.43 1.26 -14.35
N HIS A 206 6.32 1.75 -14.88
CA HIS A 206 5.09 0.98 -15.00
C HIS A 206 5.20 -0.10 -16.08
N ASP A 207 4.65 -1.28 -15.80
CA ASP A 207 4.19 -2.22 -16.81
C ASP A 207 2.85 -2.83 -16.38
N CYS A 208 1.98 -3.16 -17.34
CA CYS A 208 0.74 -3.90 -17.06
C CYS A 208 1.00 -5.40 -16.87
N GLN A 209 2.14 -5.91 -17.35
CA GLN A 209 2.62 -7.28 -17.17
C GLN A 209 4.04 -7.24 -16.55
N PRO A 210 4.14 -6.79 -15.30
CA PRO A 210 5.43 -6.49 -14.70
C PRO A 210 6.25 -7.76 -14.43
N ASN A 211 7.56 -7.57 -14.30
CA ASN A 211 8.47 -8.61 -13.84
C ASN A 211 8.70 -8.61 -12.33
N CYS A 212 8.15 -7.61 -11.64
CA CYS A 212 8.26 -7.46 -10.19
C CYS A 212 6.94 -7.11 -9.50
N VAL A 213 6.89 -7.40 -8.21
CA VAL A 213 5.82 -6.99 -7.30
C VAL A 213 6.40 -6.29 -6.07
N MET A 214 5.63 -5.37 -5.51
CA MET A 214 5.98 -4.64 -4.29
C MET A 214 5.20 -5.22 -3.11
N ILE A 215 5.91 -5.63 -2.06
CA ILE A 215 5.30 -6.15 -0.84
C ILE A 215 5.65 -5.26 0.35
N SER A 216 4.64 -4.95 1.14
CA SER A 216 4.75 -4.14 2.35
C SER A 216 4.82 -5.04 3.58
N GLU A 217 5.83 -4.82 4.44
CA GLU A 217 5.89 -5.37 5.78
C GLU A 217 5.97 -4.23 6.80
N GLY A 218 4.82 -3.87 7.35
CA GLY A 218 4.70 -2.65 8.15
C GLY A 218 4.88 -1.42 7.27
N LYS A 219 6.05 -0.76 7.38
CA LYS A 219 6.42 0.39 6.53
C LYS A 219 7.49 0.04 5.52
N ARG A 220 8.11 -1.13 5.62
CA ARG A 220 9.18 -1.52 4.72
C ARG A 220 8.57 -2.00 3.41
N LEU A 221 9.01 -1.45 2.29
CA LEU A 221 8.70 -2.00 0.97
C LEU A 221 9.83 -2.92 0.51
N THR A 222 9.46 -4.06 -0.06
CA THR A 222 10.38 -5.02 -0.66
C THR A 222 9.93 -5.33 -2.08
N LEU A 223 10.83 -5.10 -3.03
CA LEU A 223 10.64 -5.43 -4.43
C LEU A 223 11.09 -6.87 -4.69
N ARG A 224 10.23 -7.69 -5.27
CA ARG A 224 10.51 -9.10 -5.58
C ARG A 224 10.24 -9.41 -7.04
N ALA A 225 11.13 -10.19 -7.65
CA ALA A 225 10.93 -10.71 -8.99
C ALA A 225 9.82 -11.77 -8.99
N VAL A 226 8.89 -11.72 -9.95
CA VAL A 226 7.83 -12.74 -10.14
C VAL A 226 8.16 -13.73 -11.26
N ARG A 227 9.17 -13.41 -12.06
CA ARG A 227 9.74 -14.27 -13.11
C ARG A 227 11.25 -14.06 -13.19
N LEU A 228 11.92 -14.84 -14.04
CA LEU A 228 13.33 -14.58 -14.38
C LEU A 228 13.47 -13.18 -15.01
N ILE A 229 14.47 -12.41 -14.56
CA ILE A 229 14.86 -11.12 -15.13
C ILE A 229 16.29 -11.25 -15.64
N ARG A 230 16.52 -10.93 -16.91
CA ARG A 230 17.85 -11.04 -17.53
C ARG A 230 18.71 -9.82 -17.22
N PRO A 231 20.05 -9.93 -17.30
CA PRO A 231 20.92 -8.76 -17.26
C PRO A 231 20.48 -7.70 -18.28
N CYS A 232 20.55 -6.43 -17.87
CA CYS A 232 20.12 -5.24 -18.60
C CYS A 232 18.61 -5.11 -18.86
N GLU A 233 17.78 -6.06 -18.42
CA GLU A 233 16.32 -5.93 -18.51
C GLU A 233 15.80 -4.88 -17.51
N GLU A 234 14.86 -4.04 -17.95
CA GLU A 234 14.21 -3.03 -17.11
C GLU A 234 13.37 -3.71 -16.01
N VAL A 235 13.50 -3.22 -14.78
CA VAL A 235 12.72 -3.67 -13.63
C VAL A 235 11.48 -2.80 -13.53
N GLN A 236 10.30 -3.43 -13.61
CA GLN A 236 9.02 -2.73 -13.71
C GLN A 236 7.99 -3.32 -12.75
N TYR A 237 7.04 -2.49 -12.30
CA TYR A 237 5.92 -2.92 -11.47
C TYR A 237 4.59 -2.26 -11.91
N THR A 238 3.47 -2.78 -11.44
CA THR A 238 2.15 -2.18 -11.70
C THR A 238 1.84 -1.10 -10.67
N TYR A 239 1.64 0.15 -11.09
CA TYR A 239 1.40 1.29 -10.19
C TYR A 239 0.03 1.24 -9.51
N PHE A 240 -0.93 0.53 -10.13
CA PHE A 240 -2.31 0.50 -9.68
C PHE A 240 -2.55 -0.71 -8.77
N LEU A 241 -3.02 -0.48 -7.54
CA LEU A 241 -3.75 -1.46 -6.76
C LEU A 241 -5.02 -0.84 -6.15
N LYS A 242 -6.00 -1.71 -5.88
CA LYS A 242 -7.42 -1.43 -5.62
C LYS A 242 -7.63 -0.38 -4.52
N ARG A 243 -8.46 0.63 -4.82
CA ARG A 243 -9.13 1.45 -3.80
C ARG A 243 -10.37 0.71 -3.30
N ARG A 244 -10.49 0.48 -1.98
CA ARG A 244 -11.79 0.23 -1.32
C ARG A 244 -12.23 1.46 -0.53
N LEU A 245 -13.54 1.56 -0.33
CA LEU A 245 -14.22 2.62 0.40
C LEU A 245 -14.53 2.16 1.83
N SER A 246 -14.34 3.03 2.82
CA SER A 246 -15.06 3.02 4.10
C SER A 246 -16.17 4.10 4.03
N SER A 247 -17.30 4.12 4.74
CA SER A 247 -17.64 3.73 6.11
C SER A 247 -19.14 3.36 6.27
N PHE A 248 -19.79 2.88 5.21
CA PHE A 248 -21.22 2.55 5.18
C PHE A 248 -21.46 1.08 4.80
N LEU A 249 -20.90 0.14 5.57
CA LEU A 249 -20.86 -1.30 5.21
C LEU A 249 -22.25 -1.91 4.98
N ILE A 250 -23.26 -1.53 5.78
CA ILE A 250 -24.62 -2.08 5.67
C ILE A 250 -25.34 -1.56 4.42
N GLU A 251 -25.25 -0.27 4.14
CA GLU A 251 -25.90 0.34 2.97
C GLU A 251 -25.20 -0.10 1.67
N LEU A 252 -23.86 -0.10 1.69
CA LEU A 252 -23.04 -0.61 0.60
C LEU A 252 -23.34 -2.09 0.29
N LEU A 253 -23.49 -2.93 1.32
CA LEU A 253 -23.85 -4.33 1.12
C LEU A 253 -25.22 -4.46 0.49
N LYS A 254 -26.24 -3.73 0.99
CA LYS A 254 -27.60 -3.76 0.42
C LYS A 254 -27.61 -3.33 -1.04
N GLU A 255 -26.94 -2.24 -1.38
CA GLU A 255 -26.83 -1.76 -2.75
C GLU A 255 -26.08 -2.74 -3.65
N SER A 256 -24.95 -3.27 -3.17
CA SER A 256 -24.15 -4.24 -3.92
C SER A 256 -24.91 -5.53 -4.16
N GLN A 257 -25.63 -6.04 -3.17
CA GLN A 257 -26.51 -7.22 -3.28
C GLN A 257 -27.63 -6.99 -4.29
N ALA A 258 -28.30 -5.83 -4.22
CA ALA A 258 -29.37 -5.49 -5.16
C ALA A 258 -28.85 -5.41 -6.61
N LEU A 259 -27.66 -4.82 -6.81
CA LEU A 259 -27.02 -4.75 -8.12
C LEU A 259 -26.59 -6.13 -8.64
N LEU A 260 -25.93 -6.92 -7.80
CA LEU A 260 -25.51 -8.27 -8.16
C LEU A 260 -26.72 -9.11 -8.54
N HIS A 261 -27.78 -9.12 -7.71
CA HIS A 261 -29.01 -9.86 -8.01
C HIS A 261 -29.68 -9.39 -9.30
N ARG A 262 -29.82 -8.07 -9.49
CA ARG A 262 -30.47 -7.49 -10.68
C ARG A 262 -29.75 -7.83 -11.99
N TYR A 263 -28.44 -8.01 -11.96
CA TYR A 263 -27.62 -8.18 -13.16
C TYR A 263 -26.93 -9.55 -13.27
N THR A 264 -27.22 -10.52 -12.39
CA THR A 264 -26.59 -11.85 -12.38
C THR A 264 -26.54 -12.51 -13.76
N ASP A 265 -27.65 -12.44 -14.50
CA ASP A 265 -27.78 -13.11 -15.81
C ASP A 265 -27.34 -12.24 -16.99
N VAL A 266 -27.06 -10.96 -16.75
CA VAL A 266 -26.77 -9.97 -17.79
C VAL A 266 -25.28 -9.63 -17.83
N VAL A 267 -24.65 -9.49 -16.66
CA VAL A 267 -23.25 -9.08 -16.53
C VAL A 267 -22.48 -10.22 -15.87
N PRO A 268 -21.58 -10.90 -16.62
CA PRO A 268 -20.87 -12.07 -16.11
C PRO A 268 -19.85 -11.67 -15.03
N ASP A 269 -19.53 -12.61 -14.14
CA ASP A 269 -18.56 -12.41 -13.04
C ASP A 269 -17.15 -12.02 -13.52
N ARG A 270 -16.81 -12.30 -14.79
CA ARG A 270 -15.58 -11.82 -15.43
C ARG A 270 -15.52 -10.31 -15.61
N ASN A 271 -16.64 -9.59 -15.45
CA ASN A 271 -16.66 -8.13 -15.55
C ASN A 271 -15.95 -7.50 -14.33
N ILE A 272 -15.01 -6.58 -14.58
CA ILE A 272 -14.21 -5.96 -13.51
C ILE A 272 -15.04 -5.19 -12.47
N TYR A 273 -16.22 -4.65 -12.84
CA TYR A 273 -17.11 -3.99 -11.90
C TYR A 273 -17.85 -5.00 -11.02
N VAL A 274 -18.23 -6.16 -11.58
CA VAL A 274 -18.80 -7.27 -10.80
C VAL A 274 -17.77 -7.79 -9.81
N LEU A 275 -16.52 -7.99 -10.24
CA LEU A 275 -15.44 -8.37 -9.33
C LEU A 275 -15.31 -7.41 -8.14
N ARG A 276 -15.35 -6.10 -8.40
CA ARG A 276 -15.29 -5.08 -7.34
C ARG A 276 -16.50 -5.14 -6.40
N LEU A 277 -17.70 -5.42 -6.91
CA LEU A 277 -18.90 -5.58 -6.08
C LEU A 277 -18.83 -6.85 -5.23
N LEU A 278 -18.34 -7.96 -5.79
CA LEU A 278 -18.10 -9.22 -5.06
C LEU A 278 -17.12 -9.01 -3.92
N ASP A 279 -15.99 -8.37 -4.21
CA ASP A 279 -15.00 -7.95 -3.23
C ASP A 279 -15.65 -7.13 -2.10
N LEU A 280 -16.34 -6.04 -2.42
CA LEU A 280 -16.95 -5.17 -1.40
C LEU A 280 -17.99 -5.91 -0.56
N SER A 281 -18.77 -6.79 -1.19
CA SER A 281 -19.83 -7.55 -0.53
C SER A 281 -19.23 -8.63 0.38
N MET A 282 -18.16 -9.30 -0.04
CA MET A 282 -17.40 -10.23 0.79
C MET A 282 -16.89 -9.55 2.07
N ASP A 283 -16.25 -8.38 1.95
CA ASP A 283 -15.74 -7.60 3.11
C ASP A 283 -16.85 -7.22 4.08
N ALA A 284 -17.97 -6.74 3.55
CA ALA A 284 -19.10 -6.33 4.37
C ALA A 284 -19.73 -7.53 5.07
N CYS A 285 -19.89 -8.68 4.39
CA CYS A 285 -20.36 -9.92 5.00
C CYS A 285 -19.41 -10.41 6.11
N ILE A 286 -18.09 -10.39 5.90
CA ILE A 286 -17.10 -10.72 6.94
C ILE A 286 -17.27 -9.81 8.16
N SER A 287 -17.43 -8.50 7.93
CA SER A 287 -17.60 -7.51 9.01
C SER A 287 -18.91 -7.64 9.77
N LEU A 288 -19.91 -8.32 9.18
CA LEU A 288 -21.22 -8.58 9.77
C LEU A 288 -21.36 -10.04 10.26
N ASP A 289 -20.25 -10.79 10.32
CA ASP A 289 -20.21 -12.20 10.72
C ASP A 289 -21.05 -13.15 9.83
N ASP A 290 -21.43 -12.71 8.62
CA ASP A 290 -22.11 -13.56 7.62
C ASP A 290 -21.10 -14.30 6.75
N TYR A 291 -20.38 -15.23 7.37
CA TYR A 291 -19.28 -15.97 6.74
C TYR A 291 -19.73 -16.87 5.58
N LYS A 292 -20.98 -17.33 5.60
CA LYS A 292 -21.54 -18.17 4.53
C LYS A 292 -21.67 -17.37 3.24
N THR A 293 -22.34 -16.21 3.29
CA THR A 293 -22.51 -15.35 2.11
C THR A 293 -21.16 -14.76 1.67
N ALA A 294 -20.26 -14.45 2.61
CA ALA A 294 -18.90 -14.04 2.28
C ALA A 294 -18.16 -15.09 1.43
N LEU A 295 -18.28 -16.39 1.79
CA LEU A 295 -17.64 -17.48 1.06
C LEU A 295 -18.22 -17.62 -0.36
N GLU A 296 -19.53 -17.43 -0.54
CA GLU A 296 -20.17 -17.44 -1.85
C GLU A 296 -19.60 -16.35 -2.77
N TYR A 297 -19.45 -15.12 -2.27
CA TYR A 297 -18.83 -14.03 -3.06
C TYR A 297 -17.35 -14.28 -3.34
N GLY A 298 -16.58 -14.77 -2.36
CA GLY A 298 -15.17 -15.09 -2.54
C GLY A 298 -14.95 -16.17 -3.59
N ASN A 299 -15.72 -17.25 -3.55
CA ASN A 299 -15.64 -18.33 -4.55
C ASN A 299 -15.97 -17.83 -5.97
N ARG A 300 -16.99 -16.98 -6.12
CA ARG A 300 -17.32 -16.35 -7.40
C ARG A 300 -16.19 -15.47 -7.94
N ALA A 301 -15.43 -14.81 -7.06
CA ALA A 301 -14.35 -13.93 -7.45
C ALA A 301 -13.10 -14.69 -7.95
N LEU A 302 -12.84 -15.93 -7.46
CA LEU A 302 -11.58 -16.65 -7.69
C LEU A 302 -11.19 -16.81 -9.17
N GLU A 303 -12.14 -17.18 -10.03
CA GLU A 303 -11.86 -17.38 -11.46
C GLU A 303 -11.53 -16.06 -12.16
N THR A 304 -12.24 -14.99 -11.80
CA THR A 304 -11.98 -13.65 -12.32
C THR A 304 -10.64 -13.10 -11.81
N TYR A 305 -10.25 -13.40 -10.56
CA TYR A 305 -8.90 -13.10 -10.06
C TYR A 305 -7.83 -13.86 -10.86
N LYS A 306 -8.05 -15.13 -11.20
CA LYS A 306 -7.14 -15.91 -12.06
C LYS A 306 -6.95 -15.27 -13.44
N LEU A 307 -8.04 -14.76 -14.02
CA LEU A 307 -8.04 -14.14 -15.33
C LEU A 307 -7.26 -12.82 -15.36
N TYR A 308 -7.48 -11.95 -14.37
CA TYR A 308 -6.86 -10.61 -14.34
C TYR A 308 -5.50 -10.55 -13.63
N TYR A 309 -5.23 -11.48 -12.72
CA TYR A 309 -4.00 -11.53 -11.94
C TYR A 309 -3.32 -12.88 -12.17
N SER A 310 -2.60 -12.97 -13.28
CA SER A 310 -1.88 -14.20 -13.68
C SER A 310 -0.85 -14.61 -12.64
N ASP A 311 -0.72 -15.92 -12.42
CA ASP A 311 0.24 -16.43 -11.44
C ASP A 311 1.69 -16.18 -11.88
N PRO A 312 2.59 -15.77 -10.95
CA PRO A 312 2.33 -15.50 -9.54
C PRO A 312 2.00 -14.02 -9.26
N HIS A 313 0.81 -13.73 -8.69
CA HIS A 313 0.41 -12.36 -8.32
C HIS A 313 -0.09 -12.25 -6.86
N PRO A 314 0.35 -11.25 -6.07
CA PRO A 314 0.03 -11.14 -4.64
C PRO A 314 -1.46 -11.02 -4.35
N SER A 315 -2.22 -10.24 -5.13
CA SER A 315 -3.67 -10.11 -4.93
C SER A 315 -4.42 -11.43 -5.11
N ARG A 316 -3.97 -12.30 -6.01
CA ARG A 316 -4.56 -13.63 -6.19
C ARG A 316 -4.23 -14.54 -5.00
N ALA A 317 -3.00 -14.48 -4.51
CA ALA A 317 -2.58 -15.25 -3.34
C ALA A 317 -3.34 -14.84 -2.07
N VAL A 318 -3.52 -13.52 -1.86
CA VAL A 318 -4.26 -13.01 -0.70
C VAL A 318 -5.74 -13.36 -0.81
N GLU A 319 -6.36 -13.28 -1.99
CA GLU A 319 -7.75 -13.70 -2.15
C GLU A 319 -7.94 -15.20 -1.88
N LEU A 320 -7.03 -16.06 -2.36
CA LEU A 320 -7.01 -17.49 -2.03
C LEU A 320 -6.86 -17.73 -0.51
N LEU A 321 -6.01 -16.97 0.18
CA LEU A 321 -5.88 -17.04 1.63
C LEU A 321 -7.18 -16.65 2.33
N ARG A 322 -7.85 -15.58 1.87
CA ARG A 322 -9.13 -15.11 2.44
C ARG A 322 -10.23 -16.15 2.25
N VAL A 323 -10.38 -16.69 1.05
CA VAL A 323 -11.34 -17.78 0.76
C VAL A 323 -11.00 -19.04 1.56
N GLY A 324 -9.73 -19.44 1.62
CA GLY A 324 -9.28 -20.59 2.43
C GLY A 324 -9.61 -20.45 3.91
N LYS A 325 -9.44 -19.25 4.49
CA LYS A 325 -9.84 -18.96 5.88
C LYS A 325 -11.34 -19.15 6.09
N LEU A 326 -12.18 -18.69 5.15
CA LEU A 326 -13.63 -18.89 5.20
C LEU A 326 -14.01 -20.37 5.06
N GLN A 327 -13.41 -21.09 4.11
CA GLN A 327 -13.64 -22.54 3.93
C GLN A 327 -13.29 -23.32 5.20
N HIS A 328 -12.13 -23.04 5.80
CA HIS A 328 -11.69 -23.67 7.04
C HIS A 328 -12.65 -23.38 8.19
N TYR A 329 -13.08 -22.12 8.35
CA TYR A 329 -14.06 -21.75 9.38
C TYR A 329 -15.40 -22.47 9.20
N MET A 330 -15.80 -22.72 7.96
CA MET A 330 -17.02 -23.46 7.60
C MET A 330 -16.87 -24.98 7.63
N GLY A 331 -15.72 -25.52 8.08
CA GLY A 331 -15.45 -26.96 8.14
C GLY A 331 -15.22 -27.63 6.79
N ARG A 332 -15.04 -26.87 5.71
CA ARG A 332 -14.74 -27.36 4.35
C ARG A 332 -13.25 -27.60 4.19
N LEU A 333 -12.71 -28.57 4.94
CA LEU A 333 -11.27 -28.74 5.11
C LEU A 333 -10.53 -29.07 3.81
N GLU A 334 -11.07 -29.96 2.96
CA GLU A 334 -10.42 -30.29 1.68
C GLU A 334 -10.33 -29.08 0.73
N GLU A 335 -11.41 -28.30 0.64
CA GLU A 335 -11.43 -27.06 -0.14
C GLU A 335 -10.41 -26.04 0.42
N ALA A 336 -10.39 -25.89 1.76
CA ALA A 336 -9.47 -24.99 2.45
C ALA A 336 -8.00 -25.38 2.22
N GLN A 337 -7.67 -26.67 2.31
CA GLN A 337 -6.34 -27.19 2.02
C GLN A 337 -5.91 -26.85 0.59
N GLY A 338 -6.80 -27.03 -0.40
CA GLY A 338 -6.56 -26.67 -1.79
C GLY A 338 -6.29 -25.18 -1.99
N SER A 339 -7.09 -24.32 -1.36
CA SER A 339 -6.92 -22.86 -1.39
C SER A 339 -5.62 -22.42 -0.72
N PHE A 340 -5.29 -22.95 0.46
CA PHE A 340 -4.05 -22.63 1.18
C PHE A 340 -2.80 -23.12 0.43
N THR A 341 -2.86 -24.28 -0.21
CA THR A 341 -1.74 -24.80 -1.02
C THR A 341 -1.43 -23.86 -2.18
N GLN A 342 -2.46 -23.47 -2.95
CA GLN A 342 -2.29 -22.51 -4.06
C GLN A 342 -1.81 -21.14 -3.55
N ALA A 343 -2.37 -20.64 -2.44
CA ALA A 343 -1.91 -19.39 -1.83
C ALA A 343 -0.43 -19.48 -1.44
N TYR A 344 0.00 -20.58 -0.83
CA TYR A 344 1.39 -20.79 -0.40
C TYR A 344 2.36 -20.80 -1.58
N ASP A 345 2.01 -21.49 -2.67
CA ASP A 345 2.83 -21.59 -3.86
C ASP A 345 3.05 -20.24 -4.55
N ILE A 346 2.06 -19.35 -4.50
CA ILE A 346 2.18 -17.98 -5.03
C ILE A 346 2.92 -17.08 -4.02
N MET A 347 2.60 -17.19 -2.72
CA MET A 347 3.17 -16.33 -1.68
C MET A 347 4.66 -16.57 -1.45
N LYS A 348 5.16 -17.81 -1.55
CA LYS A 348 6.60 -18.11 -1.43
C LYS A 348 7.44 -17.37 -2.48
N VAL A 349 6.86 -17.05 -3.64
CA VAL A 349 7.48 -16.25 -4.71
C VAL A 349 7.26 -14.77 -4.44
N THR A 350 6.00 -14.35 -4.36
CA THR A 350 5.62 -12.92 -4.31
C THR A 350 6.04 -12.24 -3.01
N HIS A 351 5.86 -12.89 -1.86
CA HIS A 351 6.14 -12.35 -0.53
C HIS A 351 7.45 -12.88 0.06
N GLY A 352 7.83 -14.12 -0.27
CA GLY A 352 9.00 -14.81 0.26
C GLY A 352 8.68 -15.70 1.46
N THR A 353 9.55 -16.68 1.70
CA THR A 353 9.33 -17.76 2.70
C THR A 353 9.18 -17.29 4.14
N ASP A 354 9.78 -16.14 4.48
CA ASP A 354 9.82 -15.61 5.84
C ASP A 354 8.77 -14.52 6.10
N HIS A 355 8.01 -14.13 5.07
CA HIS A 355 7.00 -13.10 5.20
C HIS A 355 5.85 -13.54 6.11
N VAL A 356 5.32 -12.62 6.93
CA VAL A 356 4.25 -12.88 7.91
C VAL A 356 3.06 -13.62 7.27
N LEU A 357 2.59 -13.17 6.11
CA LEU A 357 1.49 -13.84 5.40
C LEU A 357 1.86 -15.23 4.87
N THR A 358 3.09 -15.44 4.42
CA THR A 358 3.53 -16.77 3.96
C THR A 358 3.61 -17.76 5.13
N ASN A 359 4.08 -17.29 6.28
CA ASN A 359 4.06 -18.06 7.53
C ASN A 359 2.63 -18.32 8.02
N GLU A 360 1.72 -17.35 7.86
CA GLU A 360 0.32 -17.53 8.22
C GLU A 360 -0.37 -18.60 7.37
N VAL A 361 -0.20 -18.56 6.04
CA VAL A 361 -0.72 -19.59 5.13
C VAL A 361 -0.12 -20.95 5.48
N ARG A 362 1.20 -21.02 5.74
CA ARG A 362 1.87 -22.27 6.12
C ARG A 362 1.26 -22.86 7.39
N ARG A 363 1.06 -22.05 8.43
CA ARG A 363 0.41 -22.48 9.68
C ARG A 363 -1.02 -22.97 9.41
N LYS A 364 -1.80 -22.23 8.64
CA LYS A 364 -3.18 -22.59 8.29
C LYS A 364 -3.27 -23.90 7.49
N LEU A 365 -2.31 -24.13 6.59
CA LEU A 365 -2.19 -25.39 5.86
C LEU A 365 -1.89 -26.55 6.82
N SER A 366 -0.95 -26.38 7.76
CA SER A 366 -0.64 -27.41 8.76
C SER A 366 -1.82 -27.71 9.70
N GLU A 367 -2.56 -26.69 10.13
CA GLU A 367 -3.81 -26.87 10.91
C GLU A 367 -4.81 -27.72 10.13
N CYS A 368 -5.06 -27.38 8.87
CA CYS A 368 -5.99 -28.09 8.01
C CYS A 368 -5.58 -29.56 7.76
N GLN A 369 -4.28 -29.81 7.55
CA GLN A 369 -3.75 -31.17 7.38
C GLN A 369 -3.88 -32.00 8.65
N ALA A 370 -3.65 -31.42 9.82
CA ALA A 370 -3.83 -32.09 11.10
C ALA A 370 -5.30 -32.44 11.35
N GLU A 371 -6.23 -31.52 11.05
CA GLU A 371 -7.67 -31.77 11.17
C GLU A 371 -8.18 -32.84 10.19
N LEU A 372 -7.55 -32.98 9.03
CA LEU A 372 -7.81 -34.04 8.05
C LEU A 372 -7.13 -35.38 8.38
N GLY A 373 -6.31 -35.45 9.44
CA GLY A 373 -5.57 -36.67 9.82
C GLY A 373 -4.43 -37.05 8.86
N GLN A 374 -3.86 -36.07 8.16
CA GLN A 374 -2.79 -36.27 7.18
C GLN A 374 -1.37 -36.08 7.75
N VAL A 375 -1.25 -35.82 9.06
CA VAL A 375 0.01 -35.51 9.77
C VAL A 375 0.21 -36.42 10.97
#